data_AF-A0A6N7XJP2-F1
#
_entry.id   AF-A0A6N7XJP2-F1
#
_cell.length_a   1.000
_cell.length_b   1.000
_cell.length_c   1.000
_cell.angle_alpha   90.00
_cell.angle_beta   90.00
_cell.angle_gamma   90.00
#
_symmetry.space_group_name_H-M   'P 1'
#
loop_
_entity.id
_entity.type
_entity.pdbx_description
1 polymer ?
#
loop_
_entity_poly.entity_id
_entity_poly.type
_entity_poly.pdbx_seq_one_letter_code
_entity_poly.pdbx_strand_id
1 'polypeptide(L)' 'MEGAKKTLGIAKAIGIKKAILKSKSPSCGCGLIYDGTFSGNLIRGNGLTAGLLIKNNIEVYTESNLDMLGI' A
#
# COMPACT_ATOMS: atom_id res chain seq x y z
N MET A 1 11.49 7.29 -1.74
CA MET A 1 10.22 8.05 -1.80
C MET A 1 9.73 8.33 -3.22
N GLU A 2 10.60 8.34 -4.23
CA GLU A 2 10.20 8.70 -5.61
C GLU A 2 9.14 7.78 -6.22
N GLY A 3 9.27 6.46 -6.05
CA GLY A 3 8.29 5.49 -6.57
C GLY A 3 6.87 5.76 -6.05
N ALA A 4 6.70 5.91 -4.73
CA ALA A 4 5.42 6.23 -4.11
C ALA A 4 4.80 7.53 -4.67
N LYS A 5 5.61 8.59 -4.85
CA LYS A 5 5.14 9.85 -5.43
C LYS A 5 4.69 9.70 -6.88
N LYS A 6 5.43 8.94 -7.70
CA LYS A 6 5.05 8.64 -9.09
C LYS A 6 3.75 7.85 -9.15
N THR A 7 3.61 6.81 -8.31
CA THR A 7 2.37 6.02 -8.20
C THR A 7 1.19 6.90 -7.81
N LEU A 8 1.35 7.78 -6.82
CA LEU A 8 0.30 8.73 -6.43
C LEU A 8 -0.06 9.68 -7.58
N GLY A 9 0.94 10.18 -8.32
CA GLY A 9 0.73 11.04 -9.48
C GLY A 9 -0.14 10.37 -10.55
N ILE A 10 0.18 9.12 -10.90
CA ILE A 10 -0.61 8.32 -11.85
C ILE A 10 -2.03 8.11 -11.30
N ALA A 11 -2.15 7.70 -10.04
CA ALA A 11 -3.43 7.42 -9.41
C ALA A 11 -4.35 8.65 -9.40
N LYS A 12 -3.81 9.84 -9.11
CA LYS A 12 -4.55 11.10 -9.18
C LYS A 12 -4.92 11.48 -10.61
N ALA A 13 -3.99 11.33 -11.56
CA ALA A 13 -4.20 11.71 -12.95
C ALA A 13 -5.36 10.96 -13.61
N ILE A 14 -5.57 9.69 -13.24
CA ILE A 14 -6.66 8.87 -13.79
C ILE A 14 -7.84 8.66 -12.82
N GLY A 15 -7.83 9.33 -11.67
CA GLY A 15 -8.95 9.30 -10.73
C GLY A 15 -9.15 7.99 -9.96
N ILE A 16 -8.08 7.22 -9.73
CA ILE A 16 -8.13 5.98 -8.92
C ILE A 16 -8.67 6.27 -7.51
N LYS A 17 -9.55 5.40 -7.01
CA LYS A 17 -10.06 5.42 -5.63
C LYS A 17 -9.63 4.22 -4.80
N LYS A 18 -9.32 3.10 -5.44
CA LYS A 18 -8.89 1.85 -4.78
C LYS A 18 -7.64 1.31 -5.45
N ALA A 19 -6.66 0.85 -4.67
CA ALA A 19 -5.44 0.24 -5.15
C ALA A 19 -5.22 -1.13 -4.48
N ILE A 20 -4.87 -2.15 -5.27
CA ILE A 20 -4.49 -3.47 -4.78
C ILE A 20 -2.97 -3.58 -4.83
N LEU A 21 -2.35 -3.84 -3.69
CA LEU A 21 -0.90 -3.84 -3.52
C LEU A 21 -0.43 -5.15 -2.86
N LYS A 22 0.81 -5.55 -3.15
CA LYS A 22 1.40 -6.77 -2.57
C LYS A 22 1.53 -6.66 -1.04
N SER A 23 0.97 -7.64 -0.32
CA SER A 23 1.05 -7.73 1.14
C SER A 23 2.49 -7.81 1.65
N LYS A 24 2.70 -7.36 2.90
CA LYS A 24 3.94 -7.46 3.70
C LYS A 24 5.16 -6.69 3.18
N SER A 25 5.11 -6.12 1.97
CA SER A 25 6.21 -5.32 1.43
C SER A 25 6.44 -4.03 2.24
N PRO A 26 7.70 -3.65 2.57
CA PRO A 26 8.02 -2.35 3.18
C PRO A 26 7.58 -1.13 2.35
N SER A 27 7.28 -1.31 1.06
CA SER A 27 6.72 -0.26 0.20
C SER A 27 5.21 -0.41 0.00
N CYS A 28 4.73 -1.63 -0.25
CA CYS A 28 3.38 -1.87 -0.76
C CYS A 28 2.41 -2.47 0.27
N GLY A 29 2.90 -3.05 1.36
CA GLY A 29 2.05 -3.69 2.36
C GLY A 29 1.17 -2.71 3.12
N CYS A 30 0.01 -3.16 3.57
CA CYS A 30 -0.96 -2.38 4.34
C CYS A 30 -1.32 -3.15 5.62
N GLY A 31 -1.27 -2.50 6.77
CA GLY A 31 -1.51 -3.07 8.10
C GLY A 31 -0.33 -3.89 8.66
N LEU A 32 0.38 -4.63 7.82
CA LEU A 32 1.52 -5.46 8.19
C LEU A 32 2.64 -5.39 7.13
N ILE A 33 3.88 -5.15 7.55
CA ILE A 33 5.06 -5.07 6.67
C ILE A 33 6.27 -5.77 7.29
N TYR A 34 7.22 -6.21 6.46
CA TYR A 34 8.54 -6.61 6.94
C TYR A 34 9.28 -5.39 7.51
N ASP A 35 10.05 -5.60 8.58
CA ASP A 35 10.79 -4.57 9.30
C ASP A 35 12.00 -3.98 8.52
N GLY A 36 12.37 -4.60 7.40
CA GLY A 36 13.50 -4.19 6.55
C GLY A 36 14.86 -4.64 7.06
N THR A 37 14.94 -5.43 8.13
CA THR A 37 16.20 -5.98 8.66
C THR A 37 16.58 -7.31 8.00
N PHE A 38 15.77 -7.80 7.06
CA PHE A 38 15.91 -9.11 6.40
C PHE A 38 15.86 -10.30 7.37
N SER A 39 15.39 -10.10 8.60
CA SER A 39 15.15 -11.16 9.59
C SER A 39 13.86 -11.96 9.36
N GLY A 40 13.01 -11.51 8.43
CA GLY A 40 11.67 -12.07 8.21
C GLY A 40 10.63 -11.58 9.23
N ASN A 41 11.02 -10.71 10.16
CA ASN A 41 10.11 -10.15 11.17
C ASN A 41 9.05 -9.25 10.52
N LEU A 42 7.80 -9.44 10.96
CA LEU A 42 6.66 -8.64 10.57
C LEU A 42 6.28 -7.65 11.67
N ILE A 43 6.03 -6.42 11.28
CA ILE A 43 5.61 -5.34 12.17
C ILE A 43 4.30 -4.73 11.67
N ARG A 44 3.50 -4.20 12.61
CA ARG A 44 2.31 -3.42 12.26
C ARG A 44 2.73 -2.11 11.60
N GLY A 45 2.16 -1.81 10.44
CA GLY A 45 2.48 -0.61 9.69
C GLY A 45 2.06 -0.69 8.24
N ASN A 46 2.17 0.45 7.57
CA ASN A 46 1.95 0.57 6.13
C ASN A 46 3.27 0.84 5.44
N GLY A 47 3.47 0.22 4.29
CA GLY A 47 4.60 0.53 3.43
C GLY A 47 4.50 1.95 2.87
N LEU A 48 5.63 2.48 2.40
CA LEU A 48 5.74 3.88 1.95
C LEU A 48 4.69 4.25 0.89
N THR A 49 4.46 3.38 -0.10
CA THR A 49 3.48 3.60 -1.16
C THR A 49 2.06 3.48 -0.63
N ALA A 50 1.76 2.42 0.12
CA ALA A 50 0.45 2.22 0.71
C ALA A 50 0.04 3.39 1.62
N GLY A 51 0.93 3.79 2.53
CA GLY A 51 0.69 4.91 3.44
C GLY A 51 0.48 6.24 2.73
N LEU A 52 1.20 6.50 1.62
CA LEU A 52 1.02 7.72 0.84
C LEU A 52 -0.33 7.75 0.11
N LEU A 53 -0.76 6.62 -0.46
CA LEU A 53 -2.07 6.50 -1.11
C LEU A 53 -3.22 6.70 -0.10
N ILE A 54 -3.14 6.04 1.06
CA ILE A 54 -4.12 6.17 2.15
C ILE A 54 -4.25 7.62 2.60
N LYS A 55 -3.12 8.32 2.81
CA LYS A 55 -3.11 9.76 3.18
C LYS A 55 -3.75 10.67 2.12
N ASN A 56 -3.94 10.18 0.89
CA ASN A 56 -4.55 10.93 -0.20
C ASN A 56 -5.94 10.38 -0.57
N ASN A 57 -6.64 9.72 0.37
CA ASN A 57 -7.99 9.20 0.20
C ASN A 57 -8.11 8.17 -0.93
N ILE A 58 -7.07 7.38 -1.13
CA ILE A 58 -7.09 6.18 -1.98
C ILE A 58 -7.07 4.98 -1.04
N GLU A 59 -8.11 4.17 -1.10
CA GLU A 59 -8.21 2.95 -0.32
C GLU A 59 -7.19 1.93 -0.82
N VAL A 60 -6.51 1.25 0.10
CA VAL A 60 -5.48 0.27 -0.23
C VAL A 60 -5.88 -1.10 0.31
N TYR A 61 -5.85 -2.06 -0.60
CA TYR A 61 -6.13 -3.47 -0.33
C TYR A 61 -4.89 -4.29 -0.65
N THR A 62 -4.84 -5.50 -0.12
CA THR A 62 -3.82 -6.51 -0.38
C THR A 62 -4.51 -7.83 -0.66
N GLU A 63 -3.76 -8.86 -1.07
CA GLU A 63 -4.33 -10.20 -1.25
C GLU A 63 -5.00 -10.78 0.02
N SER A 64 -4.74 -10.21 1.21
CA SER A 64 -5.32 -10.65 2.49
C SER A 64 -6.71 -10.09 2.79
N ASN A 65 -7.20 -9.10 2.04
CA ASN A 65 -8.48 -8.43 2.34
C ASN A 65 -9.25 -8.04 1.06
N LEU A 66 -9.09 -8.81 -0.01
CA LEU A 66 -9.78 -8.59 -1.29
C LEU A 66 -11.30 -8.70 -1.18
N ASP A 67 -11.78 -9.51 -0.23
CA ASP A 67 -13.19 -9.64 0.12
C ASP A 67 -13.84 -8.30 0.55
N MET A 68 -13.04 -7.36 1.06
CA MET A 68 -13.51 -6.04 1.48
C MET A 68 -13.65 -5.04 0.31
N LEU A 69 -13.30 -5.44 -0.93
CA LEU A 69 -13.38 -4.53 -2.08
C LEU A 69 -14.81 -4.07 -2.39
N GLY A 70 -15.83 -4.86 -2.01
CA GLY A 70 -17.24 -4.53 -2.20
C GLY A 70 -17.63 -4.33 -3.66
N ILE A 71 -17.00 -5.09 -4.57
CA ILE A 71 -17.32 -5.18 -5.99
C ILE A 71 -17.95 -6.52 -6.32
#